data_AF-A0A5K1BZZ7-F1
#
_entry.id   AF-A0A5K1BZZ7-F1
#
_cell.length_a   1.000
_cell.length_b   1.000
_cell.length_c   1.000
_cell.angle_alpha   90.00
_cell.angle_beta   90.00
_cell.angle_gamma   90.00
#
_symmetry.space_group_name_H-M   'P 1'
#
loop_
_entity.id
_entity.type
_entity.pdbx_description
1 polymer ?
#
loop_
_entity_poly.entity_id
_entity_poly.type
_entity_poly.pdbx_seq_one_letter_code
_entity_poly.pdbx_strand_id
1 'polypeptide(L)' 'MGIYLSTPKTEKFSEDGENDRVKFGLSSMQGWRATMEDA' A
#
# COMPACT_ATOMS: atom_id res chain seq x y z
N MET A 1 14.47 -19.21 2.96
CA MET A 1 13.95 -18.31 1.90
C MET A 1 13.97 -16.91 2.43
N GLY A 2 14.62 -16.02 1.67
CA GLY A 2 14.87 -14.63 2.08
C GLY A 2 13.60 -13.79 2.10
N ILE A 3 13.77 -12.56 2.57
CA ILE A 3 12.83 -11.45 2.79
C ILE A 3 11.89 -11.07 1.61
N TYR A 4 11.93 -11.81 0.50
CA TYR A 4 11.18 -11.55 -0.73
C TYR A 4 10.19 -12.67 -1.05
N LEU A 5 8.99 -12.29 -1.48
CA LEU A 5 7.98 -13.20 -2.01
C LEU A 5 8.39 -13.74 -3.39
N SER A 6 7.96 -14.95 -3.73
CA SER A 6 8.15 -15.55 -5.06
C SER A 6 7.41 -14.80 -6.17
N THR A 7 6.35 -14.09 -5.80
CA THR A 7 5.53 -13.24 -6.66
C THR A 7 5.16 -11.98 -5.87
N PRO A 8 5.11 -10.79 -6.49
CA PRO A 8 4.79 -9.56 -5.78
C PRO A 8 3.33 -9.57 -5.36
N LYS A 9 3.05 -9.09 -4.15
CA LYS A 9 1.69 -8.80 -3.73
C LYS A 9 1.28 -7.45 -4.30
N THR A 10 0.43 -7.51 -5.33
CA THR A 10 -0.07 -6.33 -6.06
C THR A 10 -1.39 -5.79 -5.53
N GLU A 11 -1.85 -6.28 -4.38
CA GLU A 11 -2.99 -5.69 -3.68
C GLU A 11 -2.66 -4.26 -3.28
N LYS A 12 -3.48 -3.33 -3.78
CA LYS A 12 -3.38 -1.91 -3.47
C LYS A 12 -4.36 -1.56 -2.38
N PHE A 13 -3.88 -0.93 -1.32
CA PHE A 13 -4.70 -0.27 -0.34
C PHE A 13 -4.84 1.19 -0.76
N SER A 14 -5.99 1.57 -1.29
CA SER A 14 -6.28 2.96 -1.66
C SER A 14 -7.34 3.53 -0.74
N GLU A 15 -7.10 4.72 -0.22
CA GLU A 15 -8.06 5.47 0.59
C GLU A 15 -8.14 6.90 0.07
N ASP A 16 -9.37 7.35 -0.18
CA ASP A 16 -9.66 8.70 -0.63
C ASP A 16 -10.52 9.39 0.42
N GLY A 17 -10.21 10.65 0.72
CA GLY A 17 -10.92 11.43 1.72
C GLY A 17 -11.05 12.89 1.33
N GLU A 18 -12.18 13.50 1.67
CA GLU A 18 -12.42 14.91 1.42
C GLU A 18 -13.15 15.59 2.58
N ASN A 19 -12.93 16.90 2.70
CA ASN A 19 -13.72 17.80 3.54
C ASN A 19 -13.87 19.16 2.82
N ASP A 20 -14.58 20.11 3.45
CA ASP A 20 -14.88 21.42 2.87
C ASP A 20 -13.64 22.27 2.51
N ARG A 21 -12.44 21.86 2.91
CA ARG A 21 -11.19 22.61 2.71
C ARG A 21 -10.16 21.89 1.86
N VAL A 22 -10.12 20.56 1.92
CA VAL A 22 -9.09 19.76 1.25
C VAL A 22 -9.63 18.41 0.80
N LYS A 23 -8.99 17.87 -0.24
CA LYS A 23 -9.15 16.50 -0.70
C LYS A 23 -7.80 15.82 -0.70
N PHE A 24 -7.75 14.55 -0.31
CA PHE A 24 -6.55 13.73 -0.37
C PHE A 24 -6.90 12.33 -0.89
N GLY A 25 -5.90 11.68 -1.45
CA GLY A 25 -5.96 10.27 -1.82
C GLY A 25 -4.61 9.65 -1.54
N LEU A 26 -4.61 8.42 -1.04
CA LEU A 26 -3.41 7.63 -0.77
C LEU A 26 -3.56 6.25 -1.40
N SER A 27 -2.44 5.67 -1.83
CA SER A 27 -2.39 4.30 -2.34
C SER A 27 -1.09 3.65 -1.93
N SER A 28 -1.19 2.50 -1.25
CA SER A 28 -0.05 1.73 -0.75
C SER A 28 -0.09 0.31 -1.32
N MET A 29 1.07 -0.30 -1.52
CA MET A 29 1.19 -1.66 -2.04
C MET A 29 2.39 -2.36 -1.42
N GLN A 30 2.17 -3.57 -0.89
CA GLN A 30 3.21 -4.35 -0.20
C GLN A 30 4.36 -4.78 -1.13
N GLY A 31 4.09 -5.00 -2.42
CA GLY A 31 5.11 -5.30 -3.41
C GLY A 31 5.78 -6.65 -3.16
N TRP A 32 7.10 -6.71 -3.27
CA TRP A 32 7.86 -7.95 -3.17
C TRP A 32 8.27 -8.31 -1.74
N ARG A 33 7.99 -7.45 -0.75
CA ARG A 33 8.35 -7.67 0.64
C ARG A 33 7.43 -8.69 1.29
N ALA A 34 7.98 -9.58 2.11
CA ALA A 34 7.21 -10.59 2.83
C ALA A 34 6.17 -10.00 3.79
N THR A 35 6.41 -8.80 4.33
CA THR A 35 5.52 -8.08 5.26
C THR A 35 5.32 -6.62 4.80
N MET A 36 4.13 -6.06 5.03
CA MET A 36 3.84 -4.64 4.81
C MET A 36 4.32 -3.87 6.04
N GLU A 37 5.28 -2.97 5.84
CA GLU A 37 5.86 -2.13 6.90
C GLU A 37 5.38 -0.67 6.84
N ASP A 38 4.60 -0.33 5.81
CA ASP A 38 3.95 0.98 5.65
C ASP A 38 2.82 1.13 6.69
N ALA A 39 2.77 2.27 7.39
CA ALA A 39 1.78 2.64 8.40
C ALA A 39 1.32 4.09 8.23
#